data_AF-A0A5E5Q826-F1
#
_entry.id   AF-A0A5E5Q826-F1
#
_cell.length_a   1.000
_cell.length_b   1.000
_cell.length_c   1.000
_cell.angle_alpha   90.00
_cell.angle_beta   90.00
_cell.angle_gamma   90.00
#
_symmetry.space_group_name_H-M   'P 1'
#
loop_
_entity.id
_entity.type
_entity.pdbx_description
1 polymer ?
#
loop_
_entity_poly.entity_id
_entity_poly.type
_entity_poly.pdbx_seq_one_letter_code
_entity_poly.pdbx_strand_id
1 'polypeptide(L)'
;EEVLGLIAELKEQKECKVVMILNEGKLGDNKETLDKYKEKLIDYEFSYAPRPFESLKILQDKLTAFKEYPLQDYLTKHKINNIRIISRIINALNDFYFIQTDIQDAPEVETEIVSRIIEVSAINAQTASFDEFIEYANQKSLSETNESDKFREDKKYEYLLSLIKGEDCWGKADFLKSNVASNLREYCQTSLIDEQFFKEIIKSEINDRYPHSVWTNIRTRDEKHSYVMSYDKGQYVSELWEILQKEESKMIIAEDTYLHPGYFIHQIKKLEDLDIKNKEQYHNFALKCLKDFIENNFSWMQDAEPKNRPGLQEIFEFDEQLSNYYEQCINIDNQNSTDSIEKIINLMREVKNGRFGNKPKILSKIPQRDIKKYILNAEYLKEAVVFLQDDALTEAFKEYRKNIISVLDELSNSNDKNHAFKAKKILNKINL
;
A
#
# COMPACT_ATOMS: atom_id res chain seq x y z
N GLU A 1 -37.11 -1.17 48.23
CA GLU A 1 -38.26 -0.57 48.94
C GLU A 1 -37.94 0.84 49.46
N GLU A 2 -36.82 1.04 50.14
CA GLU A 2 -36.41 2.35 50.69
C GLU A 2 -36.47 3.51 49.68
N VAL A 3 -35.93 3.32 48.47
CA VAL A 3 -35.97 4.35 47.40
C VAL A 3 -37.41 4.70 46.99
N LEU A 4 -38.30 3.71 46.92
CA LEU A 4 -39.70 3.92 46.55
C LEU A 4 -40.46 4.63 47.68
N GLY A 5 -40.15 4.32 48.94
CA GLY A 5 -40.69 5.02 50.10
C GLY A 5 -40.29 6.50 50.11
N LEU A 6 -39.03 6.81 49.80
CA LEU A 6 -38.57 8.20 49.66
C LEU A 6 -39.29 8.93 48.52
N ILE A 7 -39.48 8.27 47.37
CA ILE A 7 -40.23 8.86 46.25
C ILE A 7 -41.68 9.17 46.66
N ALA A 8 -42.33 8.27 47.41
CA ALA A 8 -43.68 8.48 47.93
C ALA A 8 -43.73 9.71 48.86
N GLU A 9 -42.81 9.81 49.81
CA GLU A 9 -42.73 10.95 50.74
C GLU A 9 -42.53 12.27 49.99
N LEU A 10 -41.62 12.31 49.02
CA LEU A 10 -41.36 13.50 48.22
C LEU A 10 -42.58 13.93 47.38
N LYS A 11 -43.26 12.96 46.76
CA LYS A 11 -44.45 13.21 45.94
C LYS A 11 -45.63 13.67 46.79
N GLU A 12 -45.94 12.95 47.87
CA GLU A 12 -47.18 13.12 48.64
C GLU A 12 -47.07 14.17 49.73
N GLN A 13 -45.94 14.25 50.44
CA GLN A 13 -45.79 15.16 51.59
C GLN A 13 -45.10 16.47 51.22
N LYS A 14 -44.32 16.49 50.14
CA LYS A 14 -43.53 17.66 49.72
C LYS A 14 -43.93 18.21 48.35
N GLU A 15 -44.97 17.66 47.73
CA GLU A 15 -45.49 18.06 46.41
C GLU A 15 -44.41 18.14 45.31
N CYS A 16 -43.38 17.28 45.39
CA CYS A 16 -42.28 17.27 44.42
C CYS A 16 -42.66 16.50 43.15
N LYS A 17 -42.18 16.99 42.00
CA LYS A 17 -42.18 16.22 40.74
C LYS A 17 -40.91 15.38 40.67
N VAL A 18 -41.05 14.07 40.61
CA VAL A 18 -39.94 13.12 40.53
C VAL A 18 -39.86 12.52 39.13
N VAL A 19 -38.69 12.59 38.49
CA VAL A 19 -38.41 11.89 37.24
C VAL A 19 -37.46 10.74 37.54
N MET A 20 -37.89 9.52 37.23
CA MET A 20 -37.08 8.32 37.41
C MET A 20 -36.57 7.82 36.06
N ILE A 21 -35.25 7.67 35.94
CA ILE A 21 -34.62 7.04 34.77
C ILE A 21 -34.14 5.67 35.21
N LEU A 22 -34.68 4.62 34.59
CA LEU A 22 -34.54 3.27 35.07
C LEU A 22 -34.24 2.30 33.94
N ASN A 23 -33.22 1.46 34.13
CA ASN A 23 -32.98 0.29 33.28
C ASN A 23 -33.69 -0.92 33.88
N GLU A 24 -34.99 -1.06 33.59
CA GLU A 24 -35.83 -2.11 34.20
C GLU A 24 -35.23 -3.52 34.03
N GLY A 25 -34.61 -3.81 32.88
CA GLY A 25 -33.98 -5.11 32.61
C GLY A 25 -32.78 -5.46 33.50
N LYS A 26 -32.22 -4.49 34.24
CA LYS A 26 -31.11 -4.72 35.18
C LYS A 26 -31.55 -4.83 36.64
N LEU A 27 -32.85 -4.74 36.92
CA LEU A 27 -33.35 -4.77 38.30
C LEU A 27 -33.33 -6.16 38.95
N GLY A 28 -33.28 -7.24 38.17
CA GLY A 28 -33.35 -8.61 38.69
C GLY A 28 -34.58 -8.79 39.59
N ASP A 29 -34.37 -9.38 40.77
CA ASP A 29 -35.43 -9.66 41.75
C ASP A 29 -36.13 -8.40 42.28
N ASN A 30 -35.49 -7.23 42.21
CA ASN A 30 -36.11 -5.96 42.63
C ASN A 30 -37.20 -5.48 41.66
N LYS A 31 -37.34 -6.09 40.49
CA LYS A 31 -38.38 -5.75 39.52
C LYS A 31 -39.78 -6.04 40.07
N GLU A 32 -39.97 -7.17 40.74
CA GLU A 32 -41.27 -7.51 41.35
C GLU A 32 -41.69 -6.50 42.40
N THR A 33 -40.72 -6.02 43.19
CA THR A 33 -40.94 -4.97 44.18
C THR A 33 -41.37 -3.67 43.50
N LEU A 34 -40.68 -3.26 42.43
CA LEU A 34 -41.07 -2.08 41.68
C LEU A 34 -42.50 -2.23 41.11
N ASP A 35 -42.79 -3.36 40.46
CA ASP A 35 -44.09 -3.63 39.84
C ASP A 35 -45.25 -3.55 40.84
N LYS A 36 -45.05 -4.01 42.09
CA LYS A 36 -46.05 -3.92 43.17
C LYS A 36 -46.42 -2.48 43.56
N TYR A 37 -45.46 -1.55 43.53
CA TYR A 37 -45.68 -0.16 43.92
C TYR A 37 -45.88 0.77 42.73
N LYS A 38 -45.64 0.28 41.51
CA LYS A 38 -45.63 1.04 40.26
C LYS A 38 -46.93 1.82 40.05
N GLU A 39 -48.07 1.15 40.20
CA GLU A 39 -49.42 1.71 40.01
C GLU A 39 -49.72 2.88 40.96
N LYS A 40 -49.17 2.86 42.18
CA LYS A 40 -49.43 3.89 43.19
C LYS A 40 -48.48 5.08 43.08
N LEU A 41 -47.23 4.82 42.70
CA LEU A 41 -46.18 5.83 42.73
C LEU A 41 -45.99 6.56 41.40
N ILE A 42 -46.18 5.87 40.27
CA ILE A 42 -45.85 6.38 38.93
C ILE A 42 -47.11 6.88 38.23
N ASP A 43 -47.18 8.19 37.98
CA ASP A 43 -48.30 8.80 37.26
C ASP A 43 -48.21 8.62 35.74
N TYR A 44 -46.99 8.64 35.20
CA TYR A 44 -46.71 8.49 33.78
C TYR A 44 -45.49 7.61 33.57
N GLU A 45 -45.60 6.67 32.63
CA GLU A 45 -44.51 5.80 32.23
C GLU A 45 -44.21 5.99 30.74
N PHE A 46 -42.93 6.15 30.42
CA PHE A 46 -42.46 6.27 29.05
C PHE A 46 -41.38 5.23 28.80
N SER A 47 -41.56 4.41 27.76
CA SER A 47 -40.50 3.54 27.27
C SER A 47 -39.58 4.32 26.36
N TYR A 48 -38.34 4.55 26.80
CA TYR A 48 -37.31 5.20 25.99
C TYR A 48 -36.56 4.15 25.17
N ALA A 49 -37.03 3.90 23.95
CA ALA A 49 -36.45 2.97 23.00
C ALA A 49 -36.23 3.63 21.63
N PRO A 50 -35.34 4.64 21.54
CA PRO A 50 -35.13 5.37 20.30
C PRO A 50 -34.61 4.43 19.22
N ARG A 51 -35.08 4.65 18.00
CA ARG A 51 -34.54 4.03 16.79
C ARG A 51 -33.20 4.69 16.43
N PRO A 52 -32.28 4.00 15.74
CA PRO A 52 -30.99 4.56 15.33
C PRO A 52 -31.10 5.95 14.66
N PHE A 53 -32.06 6.14 13.76
CA PHE A 53 -32.26 7.43 13.09
C PHE A 53 -32.73 8.54 14.04
N GLU A 54 -33.52 8.22 15.07
CA GLU A 54 -34.01 9.22 16.05
C GLU A 54 -32.84 9.72 16.89
N SER A 55 -31.97 8.80 17.32
CA SER A 55 -30.75 9.15 18.04
C SER A 55 -29.76 9.94 17.18
N LEU A 56 -29.60 9.57 15.90
CA LEU A 56 -28.77 10.32 14.95
C LEU A 56 -29.31 11.73 14.73
N LYS A 57 -30.64 11.89 14.58
CA LYS A 57 -31.29 13.19 14.36
C LYS A 57 -30.98 14.21 15.46
N ILE A 58 -30.82 13.77 16.71
CA ILE A 58 -30.44 14.64 17.84
C ILE A 58 -29.02 15.20 17.67
N LEU A 59 -28.15 14.48 16.99
CA LEU A 59 -26.74 14.82 16.80
C LEU A 59 -26.41 15.28 15.38
N GLN A 60 -27.39 15.33 14.47
CA GLN A 60 -27.16 15.58 13.04
C GLN A 60 -26.40 16.89 12.80
N ASP A 61 -26.75 17.96 13.52
CA ASP A 61 -26.13 19.28 13.40
C ASP A 61 -24.67 19.29 13.87
N LYS A 62 -24.24 18.26 14.62
CA LYS A 62 -22.85 18.10 15.07
C LYS A 62 -21.96 17.40 14.05
N LEU A 63 -22.53 16.72 13.05
CA LEU A 63 -21.75 16.08 11.99
C LEU A 63 -21.33 17.15 10.96
N THR A 64 -20.07 17.58 11.01
CA THR A 64 -19.54 18.63 10.13
C THR A 64 -18.70 18.07 8.98
N ALA A 65 -18.13 16.88 9.16
CA ALA A 65 -17.32 16.16 8.17
C ALA A 65 -18.05 14.97 7.53
N PHE A 66 -17.61 14.55 6.33
CA PHE A 66 -18.06 13.33 5.65
C PHE A 66 -19.59 13.17 5.55
N LYS A 67 -20.32 14.27 5.33
CA LYS A 67 -21.80 14.30 5.35
C LYS A 67 -22.46 13.41 4.30
N GLU A 68 -21.77 13.17 3.18
CA GLU A 68 -22.25 12.31 2.09
C GLU A 68 -22.17 10.82 2.45
N TYR A 69 -21.40 10.44 3.47
CA TYR A 69 -21.30 9.05 3.89
C TYR A 69 -22.62 8.58 4.53
N PRO A 70 -23.15 7.39 4.18
CA PRO A 70 -24.44 6.90 4.66
C PRO A 70 -24.36 6.36 6.11
N LEU A 71 -24.03 7.23 7.07
CA LEU A 71 -23.89 6.87 8.49
C LEU A 71 -25.18 6.25 9.06
N GLN A 72 -26.35 6.74 8.64
CA GLN A 72 -27.63 6.18 9.06
C GLN A 72 -27.78 4.69 8.71
N ASP A 73 -27.28 4.28 7.55
CA ASP A 73 -27.38 2.89 7.08
C ASP A 73 -26.53 1.98 7.97
N TYR A 74 -25.30 2.41 8.29
CA TYR A 74 -24.43 1.71 9.23
C TYR A 74 -25.10 1.57 10.61
N LEU A 75 -25.59 2.68 11.19
CA LEU A 75 -26.24 2.66 12.51
C LEU A 75 -27.49 1.77 12.53
N THR A 76 -28.28 1.79 11.45
CA THR A 76 -29.50 0.98 11.32
C THR A 76 -29.16 -0.50 11.18
N LYS A 77 -28.19 -0.84 10.32
CA LYS A 77 -27.70 -2.21 10.10
C LYS A 77 -27.22 -2.84 11.40
N HIS A 78 -26.44 -2.10 12.19
CA HIS A 78 -25.85 -2.60 13.44
C HIS A 78 -26.70 -2.31 14.68
N LYS A 79 -27.92 -1.76 14.50
CA LYS A 79 -28.87 -1.40 15.56
C LYS A 79 -28.28 -0.51 16.64
N ILE A 80 -27.37 0.39 16.25
CA ILE A 80 -26.71 1.34 17.16
C ILE A 80 -27.65 2.52 17.38
N ASN A 81 -28.29 2.56 18.55
CA ASN A 81 -29.17 3.66 18.97
C ASN A 81 -28.66 4.42 20.20
N ASN A 82 -27.55 4.00 20.80
CA ASN A 82 -26.96 4.68 21.95
C ASN A 82 -26.30 5.98 21.51
N ILE A 83 -26.86 7.10 21.96
CA ILE A 83 -26.42 8.45 21.61
C ILE A 83 -24.94 8.72 21.94
N ARG A 84 -24.37 8.06 22.97
CA ARG A 84 -22.95 8.22 23.32
C ARG A 84 -22.03 7.57 22.29
N ILE A 85 -22.43 6.43 21.73
CA ILE A 85 -21.69 5.73 20.67
C ILE A 85 -21.72 6.58 19.41
N ILE A 86 -22.92 7.06 19.03
CA ILE A 86 -23.10 7.92 17.86
C ILE A 86 -22.29 9.21 18.00
N SER A 87 -22.29 9.83 19.20
CA SER A 87 -21.47 11.03 19.45
C SER A 87 -19.98 10.75 19.31
N ARG A 88 -19.48 9.58 19.74
CA ARG A 88 -18.07 9.20 19.56
C ARG A 88 -17.70 9.04 18.09
N ILE A 89 -18.57 8.39 17.31
CA ILE A 89 -18.39 8.26 15.85
C ILE A 89 -18.34 9.65 15.20
N ILE A 90 -19.29 10.54 15.52
CA ILE A 90 -19.34 11.90 14.95
C ILE A 90 -18.09 12.69 15.30
N ASN A 91 -17.64 12.63 16.56
CA ASN A 91 -16.41 13.33 16.96
C ASN A 91 -15.20 12.81 16.17
N ALA A 92 -15.05 11.49 16.04
CA ALA A 92 -13.98 10.92 15.25
C ALA A 92 -14.03 11.37 13.77
N LEU A 93 -15.21 11.32 13.16
CA LEU A 93 -15.38 11.81 11.77
C LEU A 93 -14.98 13.28 11.63
N ASN A 94 -15.37 14.13 12.57
CA ASN A 94 -15.00 15.54 12.54
C ASN A 94 -13.51 15.77 12.79
N ASP A 95 -12.91 15.04 13.74
CA ASP A 95 -11.50 15.19 14.09
C ASP A 95 -10.59 14.66 12.97
N PHE A 96 -11.02 13.65 12.22
CA PHE A 96 -10.33 13.16 11.01
C PHE A 96 -10.66 13.95 9.74
N TYR A 97 -11.30 15.11 9.83
CA TYR A 97 -11.60 15.93 8.63
C TYR A 97 -10.36 16.35 7.84
N PHE A 98 -9.18 16.43 8.49
CA PHE A 98 -7.93 16.86 7.87
C PHE A 98 -7.43 15.97 6.72
N ILE A 99 -7.93 14.73 6.59
CA ILE A 99 -7.60 13.83 5.46
C ILE A 99 -8.55 13.96 4.26
N GLN A 100 -9.62 14.76 4.35
CA GLN A 100 -10.64 14.81 3.30
C GLN A 100 -10.04 15.11 1.92
N THR A 101 -9.14 16.10 1.85
CA THR A 101 -8.48 16.49 0.60
C THR A 101 -7.51 15.43 0.07
N ASP A 102 -6.95 14.58 0.95
CA ASP A 102 -6.01 13.53 0.57
C ASP A 102 -6.71 12.31 -0.05
N ILE A 103 -8.00 12.12 0.22
CA ILE A 103 -8.79 10.96 -0.25
C ILE A 103 -9.89 11.32 -1.27
N GLN A 104 -10.16 12.61 -1.51
CA GLN A 104 -11.26 13.10 -2.36
C GLN A 104 -11.24 12.55 -3.80
N ASP A 105 -10.04 12.31 -4.34
CA ASP A 105 -9.86 11.86 -5.72
C ASP A 105 -9.91 10.31 -5.85
N ALA A 106 -10.12 9.61 -4.73
CA ALA A 106 -10.20 8.16 -4.64
C ALA A 106 -11.44 7.71 -3.85
N PRO A 107 -12.66 7.73 -4.43
CA PRO A 107 -13.92 7.46 -3.73
C PRO A 107 -14.00 6.10 -3.02
N GLU A 108 -13.35 5.07 -3.59
CA GLU A 108 -13.25 3.73 -2.99
C GLU A 108 -12.45 3.77 -1.69
N VAL A 109 -11.31 4.48 -1.70
CA VAL A 109 -10.45 4.68 -0.53
C VAL A 109 -11.15 5.56 0.50
N GLU A 110 -11.81 6.65 0.07
CA GLU A 110 -12.60 7.50 0.96
C GLU A 110 -13.65 6.69 1.71
N THR A 111 -14.48 5.92 0.98
CA THR A 111 -15.53 5.10 1.57
C THR A 111 -14.98 4.12 2.59
N GLU A 112 -13.85 3.50 2.29
CA GLU A 112 -13.23 2.53 3.19
C GLU A 112 -12.62 3.18 4.44
N ILE A 113 -11.83 4.24 4.29
CA ILE A 113 -11.22 4.93 5.41
C ILE A 113 -12.28 5.52 6.34
N VAL A 114 -13.32 6.13 5.79
CA VAL A 114 -14.47 6.63 6.58
C VAL A 114 -15.18 5.47 7.29
N SER A 115 -15.37 4.32 6.63
CA SER A 115 -15.90 3.11 7.28
C SER A 115 -15.01 2.67 8.46
N ARG A 116 -13.69 2.61 8.27
CA ARG A 116 -12.73 2.21 9.31
C ARG A 116 -12.77 3.16 10.52
N ILE A 117 -12.88 4.47 10.31
CA ILE A 117 -13.07 5.47 11.39
C ILE A 117 -14.33 5.17 12.20
N ILE A 118 -15.45 4.92 11.52
CA ILE A 118 -16.74 4.60 12.14
C ILE A 118 -16.66 3.30 12.94
N GLU A 119 -16.11 2.25 12.34
CA GLU A 119 -16.00 0.91 12.90
C GLU A 119 -15.16 0.92 14.19
N VAL A 120 -13.94 1.46 14.14
CA VAL A 120 -13.04 1.52 15.31
C VAL A 120 -13.65 2.37 16.42
N SER A 121 -14.26 3.51 16.08
CA SER A 121 -14.91 4.39 17.05
C SER A 121 -16.10 3.71 17.72
N ALA A 122 -16.91 2.97 16.96
CA ALA A 122 -18.05 2.21 17.47
C ALA A 122 -17.61 1.06 18.39
N ILE A 123 -16.53 0.35 18.02
CA ILE A 123 -15.96 -0.75 18.80
C ILE A 123 -15.37 -0.20 20.10
N ASN A 124 -14.53 0.83 20.03
CA ASN A 124 -13.93 1.45 21.21
C ASN A 124 -15.00 2.01 22.17
N ALA A 125 -16.12 2.49 21.64
CA ALA A 125 -17.22 2.96 22.48
C ALA A 125 -17.91 1.85 23.30
N GLN A 126 -17.70 0.58 22.94
CA GLN A 126 -18.44 -0.57 23.46
C GLN A 126 -17.55 -1.65 24.09
N THR A 127 -16.23 -1.57 23.90
CA THR A 127 -15.26 -2.46 24.55
C THR A 127 -14.60 -1.79 25.75
N ALA A 128 -14.24 -2.60 26.75
CA ALA A 128 -13.44 -2.17 27.90
C ALA A 128 -11.95 -2.32 27.62
N SER A 129 -11.59 -3.33 26.81
CA SER A 129 -10.23 -3.59 26.35
C SER A 129 -10.29 -3.87 24.85
N PHE A 130 -9.66 -3.00 24.06
CA PHE A 130 -9.57 -3.20 22.61
C PHE A 130 -8.58 -4.34 22.29
N ASP A 131 -7.54 -4.50 23.10
CA ASP A 131 -6.51 -5.52 22.90
C ASP A 131 -7.05 -6.93 23.15
N GLU A 132 -7.90 -7.13 24.17
CA GLU A 132 -8.61 -8.42 24.37
C GLU A 132 -9.49 -8.76 23.17
N PHE A 133 -10.11 -7.75 22.54
CA PHE A 133 -10.93 -7.95 21.34
C PHE A 133 -10.07 -8.33 20.12
N ILE A 134 -8.90 -7.72 19.94
CA ILE A 134 -7.94 -8.11 18.90
C ILE A 134 -7.47 -9.55 19.11
N GLU A 135 -7.14 -9.92 20.35
CA GLU A 135 -6.72 -11.28 20.69
C GLU A 135 -7.82 -12.28 20.36
N TYR A 136 -9.07 -11.99 20.73
CA TYR A 136 -10.22 -12.80 20.36
C TYR A 136 -10.37 -12.98 18.85
N ALA A 137 -10.28 -11.90 18.08
CA ALA A 137 -10.39 -11.94 16.62
C ALA A 137 -9.30 -12.84 15.99
N ASN A 138 -8.08 -12.78 16.52
CA ASN A 138 -6.96 -13.61 16.06
C ASN A 138 -7.17 -15.09 16.37
N GLN A 139 -7.61 -15.41 17.60
CA GLN A 139 -7.90 -16.78 17.97
C GLN A 139 -9.01 -17.38 17.11
N LYS A 140 -10.08 -16.60 16.82
CA LYS A 140 -11.14 -17.00 15.90
C LYS A 140 -10.57 -17.31 14.51
N SER A 141 -9.76 -16.40 13.97
CA SER A 141 -9.10 -16.58 12.67
C SER A 141 -8.28 -17.87 12.57
N LEU A 142 -7.48 -18.17 13.60
CA LEU A 142 -6.66 -19.39 13.64
C LEU A 142 -7.50 -20.66 13.79
N SER A 143 -8.64 -20.59 14.48
CA SER A 143 -9.52 -21.74 14.69
C SER A 143 -10.23 -22.20 13.41
N GLU A 144 -10.49 -21.29 12.47
CA GLU A 144 -11.08 -21.66 11.16
C GLU A 144 -10.09 -22.44 10.28
N THR A 145 -8.78 -22.37 10.55
CA THR A 145 -7.76 -23.17 9.84
C THR A 145 -7.38 -24.48 10.52
N ASN A 146 -7.62 -24.62 11.82
CA ASN A 146 -7.23 -25.78 12.61
C ASN A 146 -8.47 -26.47 13.21
N GLU A 147 -8.95 -27.53 12.56
CA GLU A 147 -10.13 -28.31 13.01
C GLU A 147 -9.98 -28.94 14.42
N SER A 148 -8.81 -28.84 15.06
CA SER A 148 -8.51 -29.50 16.35
C SER A 148 -8.93 -28.71 17.59
N ASP A 149 -9.16 -27.39 17.49
CA ASP A 149 -9.49 -26.55 18.66
C ASP A 149 -10.96 -26.14 18.68
N LYS A 150 -11.67 -26.52 19.75
CA LYS A 150 -13.02 -26.01 20.03
C LYS A 150 -12.91 -24.55 20.48
N PHE A 151 -12.86 -23.62 19.52
CA PHE A 151 -13.00 -22.20 19.80
C PHE A 151 -14.38 -21.92 20.39
N ARG A 152 -14.42 -21.16 21.50
CA ARG A 152 -15.66 -20.80 22.18
C ARG A 152 -15.99 -19.36 21.86
N GLU A 153 -17.10 -19.18 21.14
CA GLU A 153 -17.57 -17.84 20.80
C GLU A 153 -18.05 -17.05 22.02
N ASP A 154 -17.61 -15.79 22.09
CA ASP A 154 -18.11 -14.80 23.04
C ASP A 154 -19.13 -13.89 22.35
N LYS A 155 -20.37 -13.87 22.84
CA LYS A 155 -21.47 -13.11 22.22
C LYS A 155 -21.18 -11.61 22.08
N LYS A 156 -20.43 -11.02 23.03
CA LYS A 156 -20.07 -9.60 22.97
C LYS A 156 -19.04 -9.39 21.88
N TYR A 157 -18.00 -10.22 21.80
CA TYR A 157 -16.97 -10.08 20.77
C TYR A 157 -17.47 -10.45 19.37
N GLU A 158 -18.39 -11.41 19.23
CA GLU A 158 -19.10 -11.66 17.97
C GLU A 158 -19.89 -10.43 17.51
N TYR A 159 -20.58 -9.76 18.44
CA TYR A 159 -21.26 -8.52 18.11
C TYR A 159 -20.28 -7.44 17.65
N LEU A 160 -19.14 -7.26 18.33
CA LEU A 160 -18.12 -6.29 17.91
C LEU A 160 -17.50 -6.64 16.54
N LEU A 161 -17.22 -7.91 16.26
CA LEU A 161 -16.77 -8.37 14.93
C LEU A 161 -17.83 -8.13 13.85
N SER A 162 -19.11 -8.17 14.21
CA SER A 162 -20.19 -7.88 13.26
C SER A 162 -20.22 -6.41 12.83
N LEU A 163 -19.61 -5.50 13.59
CA LEU A 163 -19.52 -4.08 13.24
C LEU A 163 -18.55 -3.82 12.09
N ILE A 164 -17.52 -4.66 11.95
CA ILE A 164 -16.47 -4.53 10.94
C ILE A 164 -17.00 -5.02 9.59
N LYS A 165 -16.80 -4.23 8.53
CA LYS A 165 -17.15 -4.63 7.16
C LYS A 165 -16.25 -5.79 6.69
N GLY A 166 -16.83 -6.78 6.03
CA GLY A 166 -16.15 -8.00 5.58
C GLY A 166 -16.92 -9.26 6.01
N GLU A 167 -16.77 -10.34 5.24
CA GLU A 167 -17.50 -11.60 5.49
C GLU A 167 -16.64 -12.59 6.29
N ASP A 168 -15.35 -12.65 6.01
CA ASP A 168 -14.42 -13.59 6.64
C ASP A 168 -13.77 -13.03 7.91
N CYS A 169 -13.40 -13.91 8.85
CA CYS A 169 -12.75 -13.51 10.09
C CYS A 169 -11.28 -13.10 9.90
N TRP A 170 -10.63 -13.58 8.83
CA TRP A 170 -9.22 -13.30 8.52
C TRP A 170 -9.03 -11.83 8.18
N GLY A 171 -9.76 -11.32 7.20
CA GLY A 171 -9.73 -9.92 6.79
C GLY A 171 -10.11 -8.97 7.94
N LYS A 172 -11.04 -9.37 8.81
CA LYS A 172 -11.37 -8.59 10.01
C LYS A 172 -10.23 -8.56 11.02
N ALA A 173 -9.59 -9.69 11.28
CA ALA A 173 -8.44 -9.77 12.18
C ALA A 173 -7.24 -8.97 11.64
N ASP A 174 -7.00 -9.04 10.33
CA ASP A 174 -5.94 -8.29 9.65
C ASP A 174 -6.21 -6.78 9.67
N PHE A 175 -7.46 -6.37 9.41
CA PHE A 175 -7.86 -4.97 9.57
C PHE A 175 -7.56 -4.46 10.98
N LEU A 176 -7.93 -5.20 12.02
CA LEU A 176 -7.70 -4.79 13.41
C LEU A 176 -6.21 -4.65 13.77
N LYS A 177 -5.31 -5.30 13.03
CA LYS A 177 -3.85 -5.16 13.17
C LYS A 177 -3.25 -4.07 12.28
N SER A 178 -4.01 -3.52 11.35
CA SER A 178 -3.51 -2.52 10.41
C SER A 178 -2.98 -1.27 11.13
N ASN A 179 -2.08 -0.55 10.46
CA ASN A 179 -1.58 0.74 10.95
C ASN A 179 -2.72 1.75 11.11
N VAL A 180 -3.72 1.71 10.22
CA VAL A 180 -4.93 2.54 10.30
C VAL A 180 -5.70 2.24 11.58
N ALA A 181 -6.05 0.97 11.85
CA ALA A 181 -6.79 0.60 13.05
C ALA A 181 -6.02 0.92 14.34
N SER A 182 -4.69 0.73 14.34
CA SER A 182 -3.83 1.04 15.48
C SER A 182 -3.84 2.53 15.83
N ASN A 183 -3.75 3.41 14.83
CA ASN A 183 -3.81 4.86 15.03
C ASN A 183 -5.21 5.33 15.46
N LEU A 184 -6.26 4.79 14.83
CA LEU A 184 -7.65 5.10 15.22
C LEU A 184 -7.94 4.67 16.67
N ARG A 185 -7.38 3.53 17.11
CA ARG A 185 -7.46 3.06 18.49
C ARG A 185 -6.73 4.02 19.44
N GLU A 186 -5.53 4.45 19.09
CA GLU A 186 -4.76 5.40 19.90
C GLU A 186 -5.50 6.73 20.06
N TYR A 187 -6.05 7.27 18.98
CA TYR A 187 -6.93 8.43 19.01
C TYR A 187 -8.13 8.19 19.94
N CYS A 188 -8.80 7.04 19.81
CA CYS A 188 -9.95 6.70 20.61
C CYS A 188 -9.66 6.60 22.12
N GLN A 189 -8.40 6.36 22.51
CA GLN A 189 -7.95 6.26 23.90
C GLN A 189 -7.42 7.60 24.44
N THR A 190 -6.75 8.40 23.61
CA THR A 190 -6.00 9.60 24.02
C THR A 190 -6.65 10.91 23.59
N SER A 191 -7.55 10.86 22.60
CA SER A 191 -8.06 12.02 21.83
C SER A 191 -6.95 12.83 21.14
N LEU A 192 -5.77 12.22 20.92
CA LEU A 192 -4.65 12.82 20.19
C LEU A 192 -4.54 12.20 18.80
N ILE A 193 -4.12 13.01 17.83
CA ILE A 193 -3.89 12.57 16.46
C ILE A 193 -2.54 13.12 16.02
N ASP A 194 -1.68 12.23 15.52
CA ASP A 194 -0.55 12.64 14.69
C ASP A 194 -1.03 12.73 13.24
N GLU A 195 -1.45 13.95 12.84
CA GLU A 195 -2.01 14.18 11.51
C GLU A 195 -1.02 13.83 10.39
N GLN A 196 0.27 14.10 10.59
CA GLN A 196 1.29 13.86 9.58
C GLN A 196 1.51 12.37 9.39
N PHE A 197 1.70 11.63 10.48
CA PHE A 197 1.88 10.19 10.42
C PHE A 197 0.65 9.48 9.85
N PHE A 198 -0.55 9.92 10.24
CA PHE A 198 -1.78 9.35 9.69
C PHE A 198 -1.91 9.63 8.18
N LYS A 199 -1.55 10.82 7.70
CA LYS A 199 -1.50 11.13 6.26
C LYS A 199 -0.53 10.23 5.50
N GLU A 200 0.62 9.88 6.09
CA GLU A 200 1.57 8.96 5.47
C GLU A 200 1.00 7.54 5.34
N ILE A 201 0.30 7.05 6.37
CA ILE A 201 -0.41 5.76 6.32
C ILE A 201 -1.47 5.77 5.22
N ILE A 202 -2.29 6.82 5.15
CA ILE A 202 -3.33 6.95 4.12
C ILE A 202 -2.71 7.01 2.72
N LYS A 203 -1.63 7.76 2.53
CA LYS A 203 -0.92 7.80 1.24
C LYS A 203 -0.38 6.43 0.83
N SER A 204 0.17 5.65 1.75
CA SER A 204 0.59 4.26 1.47
C SER A 204 -0.60 3.41 1.01
N GLU A 205 -1.71 3.46 1.74
CA GLU A 205 -2.93 2.70 1.41
C GLU A 205 -3.58 3.14 0.09
N ILE A 206 -3.46 4.42 -0.28
CA ILE A 206 -3.84 4.93 -1.60
C ILE A 206 -2.90 4.35 -2.66
N ASN A 207 -1.58 4.39 -2.43
CA ASN A 207 -0.59 3.91 -3.39
C ASN A 207 -0.71 2.39 -3.62
N ASP A 208 -1.00 1.60 -2.60
CA ASP A 208 -1.18 0.15 -2.71
C ASP A 208 -2.45 -0.20 -3.51
N ARG A 209 -3.50 0.61 -3.40
CA ARG A 209 -4.78 0.41 -4.11
C ARG A 209 -4.87 1.11 -5.45
N TYR A 210 -4.07 2.14 -5.68
CA TYR A 210 -4.02 2.90 -6.91
C TYR A 210 -3.97 2.00 -8.17
N PRO A 211 -3.12 0.94 -8.23
CA PRO A 211 -3.07 0.05 -9.37
C PRO A 211 -4.42 -0.63 -9.65
N HIS A 212 -5.07 -1.10 -8.59
CA HIS A 212 -6.35 -1.77 -8.69
C HIS A 212 -7.48 -0.80 -9.07
N SER A 213 -7.48 0.42 -8.51
CA SER A 213 -8.51 1.41 -8.80
C SER A 213 -8.48 1.85 -10.26
N VAL A 214 -7.30 2.20 -10.78
CA VAL A 214 -7.13 2.57 -12.19
C VAL A 214 -7.52 1.41 -13.10
N TRP A 215 -7.08 0.19 -12.78
CA TRP A 215 -7.43 -1.02 -13.53
C TRP A 215 -8.95 -1.27 -13.55
N THR A 216 -9.62 -1.16 -12.40
CA THR A 216 -11.09 -1.32 -12.31
C THR A 216 -11.80 -0.24 -13.10
N ASN A 217 -11.33 1.00 -13.05
CA ASN A 217 -11.89 2.12 -13.79
C ASN A 217 -11.86 1.88 -15.31
N ILE A 218 -10.75 1.33 -15.83
CA ILE A 218 -10.62 0.95 -17.24
C ILE A 218 -11.49 -0.27 -17.54
N ARG A 219 -11.45 -1.31 -16.71
CA ARG A 219 -12.25 -2.54 -16.89
C ARG A 219 -13.75 -2.25 -16.97
N THR A 220 -14.27 -1.38 -16.10
CA THR A 220 -15.70 -0.99 -16.14
C THR A 220 -16.07 -0.34 -17.48
N ARG A 221 -15.17 0.44 -18.09
CA ARG A 221 -15.39 1.03 -19.42
C ARG A 221 -15.27 0.00 -20.54
N ASP A 222 -14.31 -0.92 -20.44
CA ASP A 222 -14.19 -2.06 -21.36
C ASP A 222 -15.47 -2.90 -21.37
N GLU A 223 -16.02 -3.19 -20.19
CA GLU A 223 -17.28 -3.92 -20.04
C GLU A 223 -18.46 -3.16 -20.64
N LYS A 224 -18.56 -1.85 -20.38
CA LYS A 224 -19.59 -1.01 -21.01
C LYS A 224 -19.46 -1.03 -22.54
N HIS A 225 -18.25 -0.86 -23.07
CA HIS A 225 -18.00 -0.89 -24.52
C HIS A 225 -18.36 -2.24 -25.14
N SER A 226 -18.15 -3.34 -24.42
CA SER A 226 -18.42 -4.68 -24.91
C SER A 226 -19.90 -5.06 -24.86
N TYR A 227 -20.64 -4.61 -23.84
CA TYR A 227 -21.96 -5.17 -23.53
C TYR A 227 -23.10 -4.15 -23.49
N VAL A 228 -22.82 -2.85 -23.33
CA VAL A 228 -23.85 -1.81 -23.28
C VAL A 228 -24.05 -1.24 -24.67
N MET A 229 -25.07 -1.72 -25.38
CA MET A 229 -25.35 -1.35 -26.77
C MET A 229 -25.56 0.16 -27.01
N SER A 230 -25.99 0.90 -25.97
CA SER A 230 -26.17 2.35 -26.04
C SER A 230 -24.90 3.16 -25.76
N TYR A 231 -23.80 2.51 -25.39
CA TYR A 231 -22.57 3.17 -25.03
C TYR A 231 -21.73 3.42 -26.29
N ASP A 232 -21.56 4.69 -26.64
CA ASP A 232 -20.95 5.11 -27.89
C ASP A 232 -19.44 4.81 -27.93
N LYS A 233 -18.95 4.40 -29.11
CA LYS A 233 -17.53 4.13 -29.34
C LYS A 233 -16.67 5.38 -29.13
N GLY A 234 -17.10 6.54 -29.62
CA GLY A 234 -16.39 7.80 -29.45
C GLY A 234 -16.32 8.23 -27.99
N GLN A 235 -17.41 8.01 -27.25
CA GLN A 235 -17.41 8.20 -25.79
C GLN A 235 -16.38 7.30 -25.10
N TYR A 236 -16.34 6.00 -25.42
CA TYR A 236 -15.33 5.09 -24.85
C TYR A 236 -13.89 5.55 -25.13
N VAL A 237 -13.59 5.94 -26.37
CA VAL A 237 -12.26 6.44 -26.76
C VAL A 237 -11.88 7.67 -25.94
N SER A 238 -12.80 8.64 -25.80
CA SER A 238 -12.56 9.86 -25.02
C SER A 238 -12.28 9.53 -23.55
N GLU A 239 -13.12 8.71 -22.93
CA GLU A 239 -12.99 8.37 -21.52
C GLU A 239 -11.73 7.54 -21.22
N LEU A 240 -11.37 6.57 -22.07
CA LEU A 240 -10.14 5.82 -21.92
C LEU A 240 -8.93 6.75 -22.07
N TRP A 241 -8.94 7.62 -23.08
CA TRP A 241 -7.85 8.56 -23.31
C TRP A 241 -7.65 9.54 -22.14
N GLU A 242 -8.73 10.08 -21.56
CA GLU A 242 -8.66 10.95 -20.38
C GLU A 242 -7.98 10.26 -19.19
N ILE A 243 -8.27 8.96 -18.95
CA ILE A 243 -7.62 8.18 -17.90
C ILE A 243 -6.12 8.06 -18.18
N LEU A 244 -5.74 7.64 -19.40
CA LEU A 244 -4.32 7.47 -19.74
C LEU A 244 -3.56 8.80 -19.59
N GLN A 245 -4.14 9.91 -20.05
CA GLN A 245 -3.54 11.24 -19.92
C GLN A 245 -3.41 11.70 -18.47
N LYS A 246 -4.39 11.39 -17.61
CA LYS A 246 -4.36 11.75 -16.20
C LYS A 246 -3.24 10.99 -15.47
N GLU A 247 -3.09 9.70 -15.74
CA GLU A 247 -2.15 8.84 -15.03
C GLU A 247 -0.72 8.87 -15.60
N GLU A 248 -0.54 9.23 -16.88
CA GLU A 248 0.75 9.31 -17.57
C GLU A 248 1.62 8.05 -17.35
N SER A 249 2.91 8.23 -17.03
CA SER A 249 3.86 7.14 -16.78
C SER A 249 3.60 6.40 -15.46
N LYS A 250 2.80 6.96 -14.54
CA LYS A 250 2.43 6.29 -13.27
C LYS A 250 1.53 5.07 -13.49
N MET A 251 0.92 4.98 -14.67
CA MET A 251 0.16 3.79 -15.08
C MET A 251 1.05 2.59 -15.41
N ILE A 252 2.38 2.74 -15.38
CA ILE A 252 3.33 1.70 -15.74
C ILE A 252 4.13 1.33 -14.48
N ILE A 253 3.85 0.16 -13.90
CA ILE A 253 4.44 -0.29 -12.65
C ILE A 253 5.43 -1.42 -12.90
N ALA A 254 6.61 -1.30 -12.30
CA ALA A 254 7.73 -2.23 -12.39
C ALA A 254 7.55 -3.45 -11.46
N GLU A 255 6.36 -4.05 -11.45
CA GLU A 255 6.01 -5.19 -10.59
C GLU A 255 4.95 -6.05 -11.29
N ASP A 256 4.77 -7.30 -10.83
CA ASP A 256 3.69 -8.18 -11.28
C ASP A 256 2.34 -7.73 -10.69
N THR A 257 1.89 -6.56 -11.13
CA THR A 257 0.61 -5.93 -10.75
C THR A 257 -0.31 -5.81 -11.94
N TYR A 258 -1.54 -5.33 -11.71
CA TYR A 258 -2.53 -5.08 -12.76
C TYR A 258 -2.10 -4.03 -13.80
N LEU A 259 -1.15 -3.15 -13.45
CA LEU A 259 -0.69 -2.03 -14.28
C LEU A 259 0.73 -2.23 -14.81
N HIS A 260 1.02 -3.44 -15.29
CA HIS A 260 2.32 -3.75 -15.90
C HIS A 260 2.45 -3.12 -17.32
N PRO A 261 3.67 -2.99 -17.88
CA PRO A 261 3.89 -2.34 -19.19
C PRO A 261 3.03 -2.90 -20.33
N GLY A 262 2.88 -4.23 -20.39
CA GLY A 262 2.02 -4.87 -21.37
C GLY A 262 0.55 -4.45 -21.32
N TYR A 263 -0.01 -4.26 -20.12
CA TYR A 263 -1.38 -3.78 -19.96
C TYR A 263 -1.54 -2.36 -20.51
N PHE A 264 -0.60 -1.47 -20.20
CA PHE A 264 -0.57 -0.12 -20.75
C PHE A 264 -0.50 -0.13 -22.28
N ILE A 265 0.44 -0.89 -22.85
CA ILE A 265 0.60 -1.04 -24.30
C ILE A 265 -0.68 -1.57 -24.97
N HIS A 266 -1.35 -2.53 -24.32
CA HIS A 266 -2.63 -3.06 -24.80
C HIS A 266 -3.72 -1.98 -24.87
N GLN A 267 -3.83 -1.11 -23.86
CA GLN A 267 -4.81 -0.01 -23.89
C GLN A 267 -4.48 1.02 -24.98
N ILE A 268 -3.19 1.31 -25.20
CA ILE A 268 -2.76 2.19 -26.30
C ILE A 268 -3.14 1.58 -27.65
N LYS A 269 -2.84 0.30 -27.89
CA LYS A 269 -3.20 -0.39 -29.15
C LYS A 269 -4.70 -0.37 -29.40
N LYS A 270 -5.53 -0.56 -28.36
CA LYS A 270 -6.98 -0.40 -28.48
C LYS A 270 -7.39 1.00 -28.94
N LEU A 271 -6.79 2.07 -28.39
CA LEU A 271 -7.07 3.43 -28.84
C LEU A 271 -6.66 3.63 -30.31
N GLU A 272 -5.50 3.13 -30.71
CA GLU A 272 -5.03 3.20 -32.09
C GLU A 272 -5.97 2.47 -33.08
N ASP A 273 -6.52 1.32 -32.67
CA ASP A 273 -7.44 0.52 -33.48
C ASP A 273 -8.83 1.16 -33.58
N LEU A 274 -9.32 1.76 -32.49
CA LEU A 274 -10.63 2.37 -32.42
C LEU A 274 -10.66 3.77 -33.01
N ASP A 275 -9.58 4.54 -32.90
CA ASP A 275 -9.48 5.92 -33.38
C ASP A 275 -8.22 6.15 -34.21
N ILE A 276 -8.29 5.61 -35.44
CA ILE A 276 -7.21 5.67 -36.45
C ILE A 276 -6.76 7.11 -36.74
N LYS A 277 -7.64 8.10 -36.59
CA LYS A 277 -7.30 9.51 -36.89
C LYS A 277 -6.26 10.07 -35.93
N ASN A 278 -6.29 9.66 -34.66
CA ASN A 278 -5.38 10.13 -33.63
C ASN A 278 -4.32 9.08 -33.25
N LYS A 279 -4.17 8.02 -34.05
CA LYS A 279 -3.21 6.93 -33.82
C LYS A 279 -1.80 7.44 -33.50
N GLU A 280 -1.29 8.40 -34.27
CA GLU A 280 0.04 8.97 -34.07
C GLU A 280 0.16 9.72 -32.72
N GLN A 281 -0.92 10.37 -32.27
CA GLN A 281 -0.96 11.05 -30.98
C GLN A 281 -0.85 10.04 -29.82
N TYR A 282 -1.62 8.95 -29.87
CA TYR A 282 -1.57 7.90 -28.85
C TYR A 282 -0.21 7.22 -28.81
N HIS A 283 0.35 6.92 -29.98
CA HIS A 283 1.66 6.31 -30.10
C HIS A 283 2.78 7.20 -29.52
N ASN A 284 2.80 8.48 -29.86
CA ASN A 284 3.79 9.43 -29.35
C ASN A 284 3.67 9.66 -27.84
N PHE A 285 2.44 9.65 -27.31
CA PHE A 285 2.21 9.70 -25.87
C PHE A 285 2.76 8.45 -25.17
N ALA A 286 2.48 7.26 -25.70
CA ALA A 286 3.00 6.02 -25.15
C ALA A 286 4.53 5.98 -25.18
N LEU A 287 5.15 6.44 -26.28
CA LEU A 287 6.60 6.59 -26.39
C LEU A 287 7.18 7.46 -25.28
N LYS A 288 6.55 8.59 -24.97
CA LYS A 288 6.97 9.47 -23.87
C LYS A 288 6.88 8.74 -22.53
N CYS A 289 5.71 8.16 -22.21
CA CYS A 289 5.49 7.48 -20.93
C CYS A 289 6.43 6.27 -20.74
N LEU A 290 6.71 5.52 -21.79
CA LEU A 290 7.61 4.37 -21.75
C LEU A 290 9.08 4.79 -21.59
N LYS A 291 9.51 5.91 -22.18
CA LYS A 291 10.83 6.49 -21.93
C LYS A 291 10.97 6.93 -20.47
N ASP A 292 9.98 7.66 -19.96
CA ASP A 292 9.94 8.08 -18.55
C ASP A 292 9.98 6.86 -17.60
N PHE A 293 9.26 5.78 -17.94
CA PHE A 293 9.30 4.53 -17.18
C PHE A 293 10.69 3.89 -17.18
N ILE A 294 11.35 3.81 -18.34
CA ILE A 294 12.71 3.25 -18.48
C ILE A 294 13.70 4.01 -17.60
N GLU A 295 13.66 5.34 -17.60
CA GLU A 295 14.57 6.17 -16.79
C GLU A 295 14.37 5.94 -15.29
N ASN A 296 13.11 5.94 -14.83
CA ASN A 296 12.80 5.82 -13.41
C ASN A 296 13.00 4.41 -12.85
N ASN A 297 12.98 3.38 -13.71
CA ASN A 297 13.08 1.97 -13.30
C ASN A 297 14.33 1.28 -13.85
N PHE A 298 15.33 2.06 -14.26
CA PHE A 298 16.51 1.54 -14.95
C PHE A 298 17.27 0.44 -14.17
N SER A 299 17.47 0.62 -12.87
CA SER A 299 18.11 -0.40 -12.01
C SER A 299 17.30 -1.71 -11.99
N TRP A 300 15.97 -1.61 -11.86
CA TRP A 300 15.07 -2.76 -11.87
C TRP A 300 15.10 -3.49 -13.22
N MET A 301 15.28 -2.76 -14.32
CA MET A 301 15.42 -3.33 -15.67
C MET A 301 16.77 -4.02 -15.87
N GLN A 302 17.86 -3.53 -15.27
CA GLN A 302 19.20 -4.13 -15.39
C GLN A 302 19.36 -5.44 -14.62
N ASP A 303 18.69 -5.56 -13.46
CA ASP A 303 18.77 -6.76 -12.61
C ASP A 303 17.88 -7.90 -13.11
N ALA A 304 17.01 -7.64 -14.09
CA ALA A 304 16.12 -8.64 -14.68
C ALA A 304 16.83 -9.47 -15.76
N GLU A 305 16.81 -10.79 -15.64
CA GLU A 305 17.04 -11.63 -16.82
C GLU A 305 15.88 -11.43 -17.82
N PRO A 306 16.13 -11.01 -19.08
CA PRO A 306 15.07 -10.66 -20.03
C PRO A 306 14.07 -11.79 -20.29
N LYS A 307 14.48 -13.05 -20.12
CA LYS A 307 13.63 -14.24 -20.34
C LYS A 307 12.60 -14.46 -19.22
N ASN A 308 12.78 -13.82 -18.06
CA ASN A 308 11.94 -14.04 -16.88
C ASN A 308 10.91 -12.92 -16.67
N ARG A 309 10.82 -11.92 -17.57
CA ARG A 309 9.88 -10.79 -17.47
C ARG A 309 9.24 -10.44 -18.82
N PRO A 310 8.10 -11.04 -19.18
CA PRO A 310 7.44 -10.80 -20.48
C PRO A 310 7.12 -9.31 -20.73
N GLY A 311 6.76 -8.55 -19.69
CA GLY A 311 6.47 -7.12 -19.81
C GLY A 311 7.63 -6.25 -20.31
N LEU A 312 8.89 -6.69 -20.13
CA LEU A 312 10.08 -5.98 -20.62
C LEU A 312 10.25 -6.14 -22.15
N GLN A 313 9.94 -7.32 -22.66
CA GLN A 313 10.00 -7.60 -24.09
C GLN A 313 8.94 -6.80 -24.85
N GLU A 314 7.74 -6.68 -24.29
CA GLU A 314 6.64 -5.92 -24.90
C GLU A 314 6.97 -4.43 -25.09
N ILE A 315 7.75 -3.83 -24.18
CA ILE A 315 8.23 -2.43 -24.33
C ILE A 315 9.09 -2.28 -25.58
N PHE A 316 10.06 -3.19 -25.78
CA PHE A 316 10.99 -3.11 -26.91
C PHE A 316 10.34 -3.50 -28.24
N GLU A 317 9.29 -4.33 -28.21
CA GLU A 317 8.48 -4.67 -29.38
C GLU A 317 7.48 -3.57 -29.76
N PHE A 318 7.18 -2.63 -28.85
CA PHE A 318 6.24 -1.54 -29.12
C PHE A 318 6.78 -0.54 -30.16
N ASP A 319 8.03 -0.09 -29.99
CA ASP A 319 8.71 0.82 -30.93
C ASP A 319 10.24 0.70 -30.82
N GLU A 320 10.94 0.70 -31.96
CA GLU A 320 12.40 0.56 -32.05
C GLU A 320 13.16 1.68 -31.31
N GLN A 321 12.59 2.88 -31.23
CA GLN A 321 13.17 4.01 -30.50
C GLN A 321 13.34 3.71 -29.01
N LEU A 322 12.50 2.86 -28.42
CA LEU A 322 12.62 2.49 -27.00
C LEU A 322 13.83 1.60 -26.75
N SER A 323 14.11 0.67 -27.68
CA SER A 323 15.33 -0.15 -27.64
C SER A 323 16.57 0.73 -27.75
N ASN A 324 16.57 1.67 -28.71
CA ASN A 324 17.67 2.61 -28.88
C ASN A 324 17.86 3.52 -27.65
N TYR A 325 16.77 3.97 -27.05
CA TYR A 325 16.80 4.78 -25.84
C TYR A 325 17.35 4.02 -24.64
N TYR A 326 16.90 2.79 -24.42
CA TYR A 326 17.41 1.94 -23.35
C TYR A 326 18.92 1.68 -23.51
N GLU A 327 19.40 1.41 -24.73
CA GLU A 327 20.83 1.29 -25.02
C GLU A 327 21.60 2.60 -24.76
N GLN A 328 20.99 3.77 -25.01
CA GLN A 328 21.57 5.06 -24.62
C GLN A 328 21.68 5.19 -23.09
N CYS A 329 20.64 4.85 -22.34
CA CYS A 329 20.67 4.83 -20.88
C CYS A 329 21.77 3.90 -20.36
N ILE A 330 21.91 2.70 -20.94
CA ILE A 330 23.02 1.78 -20.66
C ILE A 330 24.36 2.44 -20.93
N ASN A 331 24.56 3.07 -22.08
CA ASN A 331 25.85 3.67 -22.38
C ASN A 331 26.20 4.85 -21.46
N ILE A 332 25.23 5.68 -21.08
CA ILE A 332 25.41 6.76 -20.11
C ILE A 332 25.78 6.20 -18.73
N ASP A 333 25.04 5.20 -18.25
CA ASP A 333 25.30 4.55 -16.97
C ASP A 333 26.67 3.86 -16.93
N ASN A 334 27.04 3.16 -18.02
CA ASN A 334 28.36 2.55 -18.17
C ASN A 334 29.49 3.59 -18.14
N GLN A 335 29.32 4.72 -18.83
CA GLN A 335 30.29 5.83 -18.82
C GLN A 335 30.44 6.40 -17.41
N ASN A 336 29.32 6.69 -16.74
CA ASN A 336 29.32 7.15 -15.35
C ASN A 336 29.94 6.13 -14.39
N SER A 337 29.81 4.83 -14.67
CA SER A 337 30.37 3.77 -13.83
C SER A 337 31.87 3.52 -14.04
N THR A 338 32.46 4.09 -15.09
CA THR A 338 33.88 3.90 -15.45
C THR A 338 34.69 5.20 -15.50
N ASP A 339 34.08 6.33 -15.12
CA ASP A 339 34.70 7.66 -15.12
C ASP A 339 35.80 7.85 -14.05
N SER A 340 35.90 6.92 -13.09
CA SER A 340 36.88 6.98 -12.01
C SER A 340 37.33 5.59 -11.55
N ILE A 341 38.55 5.53 -11.01
CA ILE A 341 39.18 4.29 -10.51
C ILE A 341 38.33 3.67 -9.38
N GLU A 342 37.78 4.49 -8.49
CA GLU A 342 36.99 4.05 -7.33
C GLU A 342 35.70 3.34 -7.76
N LYS A 343 35.00 3.85 -8.78
CA LYS A 343 33.80 3.19 -9.32
C LYS A 343 34.14 1.86 -9.99
N ILE A 344 35.23 1.79 -10.75
CA ILE A 344 35.68 0.52 -11.36
C ILE A 344 36.04 -0.51 -10.27
N ILE A 345 36.67 -0.07 -9.17
CA ILE A 345 36.92 -0.92 -8.01
C ILE A 345 35.61 -1.46 -7.42
N ASN A 346 34.60 -0.60 -7.21
CA ASN A 346 33.30 -1.03 -6.69
C ASN A 346 32.61 -2.02 -7.63
N LEU A 347 32.68 -1.83 -8.95
CA LEU A 347 32.17 -2.82 -9.91
C LEU A 347 32.83 -4.19 -9.73
N MET A 348 34.17 -4.23 -9.59
CA MET A 348 34.89 -5.50 -9.35
C MET A 348 34.48 -6.16 -8.02
N ARG A 349 34.24 -5.36 -6.97
CA ARG A 349 33.75 -5.85 -5.66
C ARG A 349 32.31 -6.40 -5.72
N GLU A 350 31.43 -5.77 -6.50
CA GLU A 350 30.05 -6.22 -6.65
C GLU A 350 29.93 -7.53 -7.43
N VAL A 351 30.79 -7.73 -8.44
CA VAL A 351 30.88 -9.00 -9.18
C VAL A 351 31.17 -10.15 -8.23
N LYS A 352 32.11 -9.97 -7.30
CA LYS A 352 32.44 -10.96 -6.26
C LYS A 352 31.26 -11.32 -5.35
N ASN A 353 30.34 -10.37 -5.13
CA ASN A 353 29.14 -10.61 -4.32
C ASN A 353 28.01 -11.30 -5.11
N GLY A 354 28.27 -11.80 -6.32
CA GLY A 354 27.30 -12.52 -7.15
C GLY A 354 26.29 -11.63 -7.87
N ARG A 355 26.49 -10.30 -7.90
CA ARG A 355 25.57 -9.34 -8.53
C ARG A 355 26.04 -8.98 -9.95
N PHE A 356 25.79 -9.84 -10.92
CA PHE A 356 26.42 -9.70 -12.25
C PHE A 356 25.77 -8.64 -13.16
N GLY A 357 24.45 -8.62 -13.36
CA GLY A 357 23.74 -7.65 -14.21
C GLY A 357 24.47 -7.33 -15.53
N ASN A 358 24.58 -6.04 -15.87
CA ASN A 358 25.32 -5.56 -17.05
C ASN A 358 26.84 -5.38 -16.84
N LYS A 359 27.37 -5.73 -15.66
CA LYS A 359 28.78 -5.48 -15.28
C LYS A 359 29.82 -6.16 -16.18
N PRO A 360 29.62 -7.38 -16.71
CA PRO A 360 30.55 -7.95 -17.69
C PRO A 360 30.75 -7.05 -18.91
N LYS A 361 29.66 -6.48 -19.44
CA LYS A 361 29.69 -5.55 -20.59
C LYS A 361 30.35 -4.22 -20.22
N ILE A 362 30.15 -3.73 -19.00
CA ILE A 362 30.78 -2.48 -18.52
C ILE A 362 32.30 -2.65 -18.46
N LEU A 363 32.75 -3.69 -17.76
CA LEU A 363 34.16 -3.94 -17.54
C LEU A 363 34.89 -4.27 -18.86
N SER A 364 34.27 -5.02 -19.78
CA SER A 364 34.90 -5.34 -21.07
C SER A 364 35.14 -4.12 -21.96
N LYS A 365 34.32 -3.07 -21.84
CA LYS A 365 34.48 -1.81 -22.59
C LYS A 365 35.64 -0.94 -22.08
N ILE A 366 36.25 -1.25 -20.93
CA ILE A 366 37.38 -0.46 -20.40
C ILE A 366 38.61 -0.69 -21.29
N PRO A 367 39.17 0.37 -21.93
CA PRO A 367 40.31 0.21 -22.83
C PRO A 367 41.55 -0.30 -22.08
N GLN A 368 42.31 -1.20 -22.71
CA GLN A 368 43.56 -1.74 -22.15
C GLN A 368 44.57 -0.63 -21.78
N ARG A 369 44.62 0.45 -22.57
CA ARG A 369 45.47 1.62 -22.29
C ARG A 369 45.14 2.30 -20.96
N ASP A 370 43.88 2.26 -20.55
CA ASP A 370 43.40 2.91 -19.33
C ASP A 370 43.60 1.95 -18.14
N ILE A 371 43.36 0.65 -18.33
CA ILE A 371 43.77 -0.40 -17.38
C ILE A 371 45.27 -0.30 -17.03
N LYS A 372 46.12 -0.05 -18.04
CA LYS A 372 47.57 0.16 -17.84
C LYS A 372 47.91 1.34 -16.94
N LYS A 373 47.12 2.41 -17.00
CA LYS A 373 47.26 3.55 -16.07
C LYS A 373 46.73 3.17 -14.69
N TYR A 374 45.57 2.52 -14.62
CA TYR A 374 44.86 2.20 -13.38
C TYR A 374 45.62 1.16 -12.53
N ILE A 375 46.31 0.19 -13.13
CA ILE A 375 47.12 -0.82 -12.43
C ILE A 375 48.26 -0.21 -11.61
N LEU A 376 48.69 1.02 -11.90
CA LEU A 376 49.69 1.72 -11.08
C LEU A 376 49.10 2.23 -9.75
N ASN A 377 47.78 2.35 -9.63
CA ASN A 377 47.10 2.58 -8.37
C ASN A 377 47.06 1.28 -7.54
N ALA A 378 47.57 1.34 -6.31
CA ALA A 378 47.72 0.17 -5.46
C ALA A 378 46.39 -0.49 -5.07
N GLU A 379 45.33 0.30 -4.87
CA GLU A 379 44.01 -0.23 -4.52
C GLU A 379 43.37 -0.94 -5.72
N TYR A 380 43.42 -0.31 -6.89
CA TYR A 380 42.96 -0.93 -8.13
C TYR A 380 43.68 -2.25 -8.40
N LEU A 381 45.01 -2.28 -8.29
CA LEU A 381 45.78 -3.49 -8.52
C LEU A 381 45.40 -4.60 -7.53
N LYS A 382 45.21 -4.26 -6.25
CA LYS A 382 44.77 -5.23 -5.24
C LYS A 382 43.42 -5.85 -5.63
N GLU A 383 42.45 -5.03 -6.00
CA GLU A 383 41.10 -5.49 -6.34
C GLU A 383 41.07 -6.23 -7.68
N ALA A 384 41.87 -5.81 -8.67
CA ALA A 384 42.02 -6.53 -9.93
C ALA A 384 42.61 -7.93 -9.72
N VAL A 385 43.57 -8.09 -8.80
CA VAL A 385 44.11 -9.41 -8.43
C VAL A 385 43.04 -10.26 -7.75
N VAL A 386 42.29 -9.69 -6.80
CA VAL A 386 41.16 -10.40 -6.15
C VAL A 386 40.13 -10.84 -7.18
N PHE A 387 39.75 -9.94 -8.09
CA PHE A 387 38.82 -10.21 -9.18
C PHE A 387 39.30 -11.36 -10.06
N LEU A 388 40.58 -11.39 -10.45
CA LEU A 388 41.14 -12.45 -11.28
C LEU A 388 41.19 -13.84 -10.62
N GLN A 389 41.16 -13.88 -9.28
CA GLN A 389 41.18 -15.08 -8.45
C GLN A 389 39.78 -15.59 -8.09
N ASP A 390 38.72 -14.92 -8.55
CA ASP A 390 37.35 -15.28 -8.21
C ASP A 390 36.83 -16.43 -9.09
N ASP A 391 36.44 -17.54 -8.44
CA ASP A 391 35.90 -18.75 -9.10
C ASP A 391 34.52 -18.52 -9.73
N ALA A 392 33.81 -17.43 -9.37
CA ALA A 392 32.51 -17.05 -9.92
C ALA A 392 32.61 -16.28 -11.26
N LEU A 393 33.83 -16.08 -11.79
CA LEU A 393 34.04 -15.47 -13.10
C LEU A 393 33.54 -16.38 -14.22
N THR A 394 32.32 -16.14 -14.66
CA THR A 394 31.74 -16.75 -15.85
C THR A 394 32.50 -16.34 -17.13
N GLU A 395 32.28 -17.06 -18.24
CA GLU A 395 32.84 -16.73 -19.57
C GLU A 395 32.57 -15.27 -19.98
N ALA A 396 31.51 -14.65 -19.45
CA ALA A 396 31.13 -13.26 -19.71
C ALA A 396 32.23 -12.24 -19.34
N PHE A 397 33.13 -12.53 -18.40
CA PHE A 397 34.19 -11.60 -17.97
C PHE A 397 35.54 -11.82 -18.70
N LYS A 398 35.62 -12.79 -19.61
CA LYS A 398 36.88 -13.22 -20.23
C LYS A 398 37.66 -12.09 -20.91
N GLU A 399 36.97 -11.17 -21.57
CA GLU A 399 37.60 -10.05 -22.27
C GLU A 399 38.32 -9.10 -21.30
N TYR A 400 37.64 -8.69 -20.22
CA TYR A 400 38.24 -7.83 -19.20
C TYR A 400 39.40 -8.53 -18.48
N ARG A 401 39.25 -9.82 -18.13
CA ARG A 401 40.33 -10.61 -17.53
C ARG A 401 41.57 -10.65 -18.43
N LYS A 402 41.36 -10.93 -19.72
CA LYS A 402 42.43 -10.97 -20.72
C LYS A 402 43.16 -9.63 -20.80
N ASN A 403 42.44 -8.51 -20.75
CA ASN A 403 43.04 -7.19 -20.78
C ASN A 403 43.89 -6.91 -19.54
N ILE A 404 43.43 -7.28 -18.33
CA ILE A 404 44.21 -7.13 -17.10
C ILE A 404 45.49 -7.99 -17.17
N ILE A 405 45.36 -9.27 -17.55
CA ILE A 405 46.49 -10.20 -17.65
C ILE A 405 47.51 -9.70 -18.67
N SER A 406 47.06 -9.28 -19.85
CA SER A 406 47.94 -8.73 -20.89
C SER A 406 48.73 -7.51 -20.40
N VAL A 407 48.11 -6.64 -19.60
CA VAL A 407 48.82 -5.48 -19.03
C VAL A 407 49.83 -5.91 -17.96
N LEU A 408 49.50 -6.91 -17.14
CA LEU A 408 50.45 -7.48 -16.17
C LEU A 408 51.63 -8.15 -16.90
N ASP A 409 51.39 -8.88 -17.98
CA ASP A 409 52.43 -9.48 -18.83
C ASP A 409 53.35 -8.42 -19.43
N GLU A 410 52.80 -7.32 -19.96
CA GLU A 410 53.57 -6.18 -20.44
C GLU A 410 54.45 -5.57 -19.34
N LEU A 411 53.88 -5.34 -18.15
CA LEU A 411 54.61 -4.77 -17.00
C LEU A 411 55.71 -5.72 -16.51
N SER A 412 55.49 -7.03 -16.58
CA SER A 412 56.46 -8.07 -16.20
C SER A 412 57.76 -8.00 -17.01
N ASN A 413 57.66 -7.49 -18.24
CA ASN A 413 58.77 -7.34 -19.19
C ASN A 413 59.24 -5.87 -19.32
N SER A 414 58.77 -4.97 -18.46
CA SER A 414 59.14 -3.56 -18.51
C SER A 414 60.55 -3.30 -17.95
N ASN A 415 61.18 -2.21 -18.41
CA ASN A 415 62.50 -1.77 -17.91
C ASN A 415 62.48 -1.30 -16.44
N ASP A 416 61.29 -1.05 -15.88
CA ASP A 416 61.13 -0.74 -14.46
C ASP A 416 61.20 -2.03 -13.64
N LYS A 417 62.32 -2.23 -12.95
CA LYS A 417 62.59 -3.44 -12.15
C LYS A 417 61.53 -3.69 -11.07
N ASN A 418 60.92 -2.63 -10.51
CA ASN A 418 59.89 -2.77 -9.48
C ASN A 418 58.56 -3.22 -10.08
N HIS A 419 58.15 -2.63 -11.20
CA HIS A 419 56.96 -3.09 -11.93
C HIS A 419 57.12 -4.53 -12.41
N ALA A 420 58.27 -4.83 -13.03
CA ALA A 420 58.58 -6.17 -13.54
C ALA A 420 58.54 -7.23 -12.43
N PHE A 421 59.16 -6.96 -11.27
CA PHE A 421 59.16 -7.88 -10.13
C PHE A 421 57.74 -8.12 -9.57
N LYS A 422 56.95 -7.06 -9.36
CA LYS A 422 55.59 -7.17 -8.80
C LYS A 422 54.65 -7.88 -9.76
N ALA A 423 54.68 -7.53 -11.05
CA ALA A 423 53.84 -8.16 -12.06
C ALA A 423 54.14 -9.66 -12.22
N LYS A 424 55.42 -10.06 -12.29
CA LYS A 424 55.82 -11.49 -12.30
C LYS A 424 55.30 -12.24 -11.08
N LYS A 425 55.41 -11.63 -9.89
CA LYS A 425 54.91 -12.24 -8.65
C LYS A 425 53.39 -12.43 -8.66
N ILE A 426 52.65 -11.48 -9.25
CA ILE A 426 51.19 -11.54 -9.38
C ILE A 426 50.78 -12.61 -10.40
N LEU A 427 51.38 -12.62 -11.59
CA LEU A 427 51.09 -13.62 -12.63
C LEU A 427 51.33 -15.05 -12.13
N ASN A 428 52.44 -15.29 -11.43
CA ASN A 428 52.73 -16.60 -10.81
C ASN A 428 51.72 -17.01 -9.73
N LYS A 429 51.01 -16.07 -9.11
CA LYS A 429 49.99 -16.34 -8.09
C LYS A 429 48.60 -16.60 -8.67
N ILE A 430 48.33 -16.06 -9.86
CA ILE A 430 46.99 -16.14 -10.47
C ILE A 430 46.79 -17.46 -11.20
N ASN A 431 47.86 -18.22 -11.52
CA ASN A 431 47.84 -19.57 -12.11
C ASN A 431 46.55 -19.86 -12.90
N LEU A 432 46.47 -19.30 -14.12
CA LEU A 432 45.64 -19.90 -15.17
C LEU A 432 46.20 -21.25 -15.55
#